data_AF-A0A8H9YAW1-F1
#
_entry.id   AF-A0A8H9YAW1-F1
#
_cell.length_a   1.000
_cell.length_b   1.000
_cell.length_c   1.000
_cell.angle_alpha   90.00
_cell.angle_beta   90.00
_cell.angle_gamma   90.00
#
_symmetry.space_group_name_H-M   'P 1'
#
loop_
_entity.id
_entity.type
_entity.pdbx_description
1 polymer ?
#
loop_
_entity_poly.entity_id
_entity_poly.type
_entity_poly.pdbx_seq_one_letter_code
_entity_poly.pdbx_strand_id
1 'polypeptide(L)'
;MSRLIARSTAALALGAAAVTGGVMLSAPAATAAAPEAWDQVAACEAGGDWAANTGNGFQGGLQFTPETWAANGGTEFAPTADQASREQQIQVAESVLASQGAGAWPNCGGPVAG
;
A
#
# COMPACT_ATOMS: atom_id res chain seq x y z
N MET A 1 -14.47 16.41 -37.41
CA MET A 1 -15.83 16.00 -37.01
C MET A 1 -15.68 14.56 -36.53
N SER A 2 -15.83 14.13 -35.28
CA SER A 2 -16.35 14.70 -34.04
C SER A 2 -15.55 14.10 -32.88
N ARG A 3 -15.39 14.91 -31.84
CA ARG A 3 -14.89 14.53 -30.51
C ARG A 3 -15.86 13.53 -29.87
N LEU A 4 -15.37 12.69 -28.96
CA LEU A 4 -16.04 12.39 -27.70
C LEU A 4 -15.01 11.85 -26.69
N ILE A 5 -14.50 12.80 -25.90
CA ILE A 5 -13.85 12.57 -24.62
C ILE A 5 -14.98 12.16 -23.67
N ALA A 6 -15.03 10.90 -23.24
CA ALA A 6 -15.92 10.48 -22.17
C ALA A 6 -15.22 10.70 -20.83
N ARG A 7 -15.54 11.84 -20.20
CA ARG A 7 -15.27 12.09 -18.77
C ARG A 7 -16.19 11.16 -17.97
N SER A 8 -15.64 10.07 -17.44
CA SER A 8 -16.38 9.23 -16.50
C SER A 8 -16.36 9.86 -15.11
N THR A 9 -17.33 10.72 -14.84
CA THR A 9 -17.73 11.09 -13.48
C THR A 9 -18.43 9.89 -12.87
N ALA A 10 -17.71 9.10 -12.07
CA ALA A 10 -18.33 8.06 -11.25
C ALA A 10 -19.07 8.74 -10.09
N ALA A 11 -20.40 8.81 -10.20
CA ALA A 11 -21.28 9.29 -9.15
C ALA A 11 -21.27 8.31 -7.97
N LEU A 12 -21.05 8.85 -6.76
CA LEU A 12 -21.34 8.16 -5.51
C LEU A 12 -22.85 7.93 -5.40
N ALA A 13 -23.29 6.67 -5.54
CA ALA A 13 -24.64 6.26 -5.22
C ALA A 13 -24.65 5.60 -3.83
N LEU A 14 -25.09 6.34 -2.82
CA LEU A 14 -25.51 5.80 -1.53
C LEU A 14 -26.86 5.09 -1.75
N GLY A 15 -26.87 3.77 -1.73
CA GLY A 15 -28.09 2.96 -1.77
C GLY A 15 -28.08 1.92 -0.66
N ALA A 16 -28.81 2.19 0.43
CA ALA A 16 -29.13 1.19 1.44
C ALA A 16 -30.40 0.44 1.01
N ALA A 17 -30.32 -0.88 0.83
CA ALA A 17 -31.48 -1.76 0.72
C ALA A 17 -31.15 -3.14 1.32
N ALA A 18 -31.99 -3.57 2.26
CA ALA A 18 -31.82 -4.77 3.06
C ALA A 18 -32.34 -6.05 2.35
N VAL A 19 -31.44 -7.04 2.29
CA VAL A 19 -31.58 -8.52 2.26
C VAL A 19 -32.86 -9.19 1.73
N THR A 20 -32.69 -10.03 0.69
CA THR A 20 -33.09 -11.46 0.69
C THR A 20 -32.28 -12.25 -0.36
N GLY A 21 -31.45 -13.20 0.10
CA GLY A 21 -31.08 -14.45 -0.61
C GLY A 21 -30.18 -14.42 -1.86
N GLY A 22 -28.95 -14.93 -1.72
CA GLY A 22 -28.31 -15.77 -2.74
C GLY A 22 -27.20 -15.14 -3.58
N VAL A 23 -25.95 -15.45 -3.21
CA VAL A 23 -24.68 -15.17 -3.91
C VAL A 23 -24.40 -13.67 -4.12
N MET A 24 -24.05 -13.01 -3.02
CA MET A 24 -23.19 -11.83 -3.12
C MET A 24 -21.89 -12.32 -3.76
N LEU A 25 -21.62 -11.94 -5.01
CA LEU A 25 -20.24 -11.85 -5.47
C LEU A 25 -19.59 -10.80 -4.57
N SER A 26 -18.99 -11.25 -3.47
CA SER A 26 -18.02 -10.48 -2.72
C SER A 26 -16.88 -10.20 -3.69
N ALA A 27 -16.97 -9.07 -4.40
CA ALA A 27 -15.77 -8.38 -4.84
C ALA A 27 -14.89 -8.29 -3.59
N PRO A 28 -13.64 -8.77 -3.62
CA PRO A 28 -12.77 -8.57 -2.47
C PRO A 28 -12.71 -7.06 -2.28
N ALA A 29 -13.26 -6.57 -1.17
CA ALA A 29 -12.90 -5.24 -0.72
C ALA A 29 -11.38 -5.28 -0.59
N ALA A 30 -10.68 -4.42 -1.32
CA ALA A 30 -9.28 -4.18 -1.07
C ALA A 30 -9.21 -3.59 0.34
N THR A 31 -9.11 -4.46 1.35
CA THR A 31 -8.90 -4.07 2.73
C THR A 31 -7.47 -3.58 2.79
N ALA A 32 -7.29 -2.26 2.80
CA ALA A 32 -6.00 -1.66 3.17
C ALA A 32 -5.57 -2.27 4.50
N ALA A 33 -4.30 -2.63 4.63
CA ALA A 33 -3.81 -3.17 5.89
C ALA A 33 -3.93 -2.09 6.97
N ALA A 34 -4.27 -2.53 8.19
CA ALA A 34 -4.34 -1.60 9.32
C ALA A 34 -2.94 -0.95 9.51
N PRO A 35 -2.84 0.35 9.84
CA PRO A 35 -1.55 0.99 10.08
C PRO A 35 -0.68 0.24 11.10
N GLU A 36 -1.29 -0.42 12.07
CA GLU A 36 -0.62 -1.22 13.11
C GLU A 36 -0.05 -2.55 12.58
N ALA A 37 -0.55 -3.05 11.45
CA ALA A 37 0.04 -4.20 10.77
C ALA A 37 1.38 -3.81 10.13
N TRP A 38 1.47 -2.61 9.55
CA TRP A 38 2.71 -2.08 9.00
C TRP A 38 3.78 -1.81 10.07
N ASP A 39 3.38 -1.45 11.28
CA ASP A 39 4.33 -1.35 12.40
C ASP A 39 4.97 -2.70 12.74
N GLN A 40 4.20 -3.79 12.65
CA GLN A 40 4.74 -5.13 12.87
C GLN A 40 5.69 -5.56 11.75
N VAL A 41 5.38 -5.20 10.50
CA VAL A 41 6.30 -5.40 9.37
C VAL A 41 7.58 -4.59 9.62
N ALA A 42 7.47 -3.30 9.97
CA ALA A 42 8.63 -2.44 10.21
C ALA A 42 9.48 -2.89 11.41
N ALA A 43 8.84 -3.42 12.45
CA ALA A 43 9.53 -4.03 13.59
C ALA A 43 10.37 -5.24 13.18
N CYS A 44 9.85 -6.06 12.27
CA CYS A 44 10.54 -7.23 11.74
C CYS A 44 11.67 -6.85 10.75
N GLU A 45 11.40 -5.89 9.85
CA GLU A 45 12.30 -5.49 8.76
C GLU A 45 13.44 -4.57 9.23
N ALA A 46 13.14 -3.59 10.07
CA ALA A 46 14.05 -2.51 10.44
C ALA A 46 14.14 -2.27 11.96
N GLY A 47 13.63 -3.20 12.78
CA GLY A 47 13.56 -3.01 14.24
C GLY A 47 12.63 -1.86 14.67
N GLY A 48 11.76 -1.40 13.77
CA GLY A 48 10.85 -0.27 13.99
C GLY A 48 11.47 1.09 13.66
N ASP A 49 12.69 1.13 13.12
CA ASP A 49 13.32 2.37 12.70
C ASP A 49 12.83 2.80 11.31
N TRP A 50 11.89 3.75 11.29
CA TRP A 50 11.34 4.31 10.05
C TRP A 50 12.34 5.15 9.25
N ALA A 51 13.46 5.56 9.85
CA ALA A 51 14.54 6.30 9.19
C ALA A 51 15.75 5.40 8.87
N ALA A 52 15.57 4.07 8.90
CA ALA A 52 16.67 3.13 8.68
C ALA A 52 17.34 3.34 7.31
N ASN A 53 18.65 3.58 7.35
CA ASN A 53 19.50 3.69 6.16
C ASN A 53 20.91 3.20 6.48
N THR A 54 21.06 1.87 6.57
CA THR A 54 22.28 1.22 7.06
C THR A 54 23.34 0.99 5.96
N GLY A 55 23.03 1.36 4.72
CA GLY A 55 23.89 1.06 3.56
C GLY A 55 23.77 -0.36 3.03
N ASN A 56 22.75 -1.12 3.45
CA ASN A 56 22.45 -2.47 2.96
C ASN A 56 21.67 -2.51 1.62
N GLY A 57 21.41 -1.35 1.01
CA GLY A 57 20.63 -1.21 -0.23
C GLY A 57 19.13 -1.04 -0.04
N PHE A 58 18.66 -1.06 1.21
CA PHE A 58 17.25 -0.87 1.58
C PHE A 58 17.10 0.36 2.48
N GLN A 59 15.91 0.96 2.47
CA GLN A 59 15.64 2.25 3.08
C GLN A 59 14.29 2.24 3.80
N GLY A 60 14.24 2.95 4.92
CA GLY A 60 13.05 3.17 5.72
C GLY A 60 12.62 1.94 6.53
N GLY A 61 11.52 2.10 7.25
CA GLY A 61 11.02 1.09 8.18
C GLY A 61 10.58 -0.20 7.47
N LEU A 62 10.14 -0.08 6.22
CA LEU A 62 9.65 -1.19 5.41
C LEU A 62 10.68 -1.72 4.42
N GLN A 63 11.94 -1.29 4.55
CA GLN A 63 13.08 -1.79 3.79
C GLN A 63 12.83 -1.76 2.28
N PHE A 64 12.49 -0.59 1.73
CA PHE A 64 12.34 -0.42 0.28
C PHE A 64 13.70 -0.34 -0.42
N THR A 65 13.81 -0.93 -1.62
CA THR A 65 14.90 -0.55 -2.54
C THR A 65 14.58 0.82 -3.18
N PRO A 66 15.58 1.59 -3.62
CA PRO A 66 15.35 2.84 -4.35
C PRO A 66 14.48 2.65 -5.60
N GLU A 67 14.65 1.53 -6.33
CA GLU A 67 13.83 1.25 -7.51
C GLU A 67 12.36 1.01 -7.14
N THR A 68 12.11 0.20 -6.10
CA THR A 68 10.73 -0.09 -5.65
C THR A 68 10.06 1.17 -5.14
N TRP A 69 10.78 1.97 -4.36
CA TRP A 69 10.30 3.26 -3.86
C TRP A 69 9.88 4.18 -5.02
N ALA A 70 10.75 4.38 -6.01
CA ALA A 70 10.46 5.22 -7.16
C ALA A 70 9.32 4.65 -8.04
N ALA A 71 9.30 3.33 -8.26
CA ALA A 71 8.30 2.67 -9.11
C ALA A 71 6.87 2.76 -8.54
N ASN A 72 6.73 2.93 -7.22
CA ASN A 72 5.45 3.00 -6.53
C ASN A 72 5.09 4.42 -6.05
N GLY A 73 5.70 5.46 -6.65
CA GLY A 73 5.36 6.85 -6.34
C GLY A 73 5.91 7.33 -5.00
N GLY A 74 7.00 6.76 -4.50
CA GLY A 74 7.63 7.27 -3.28
C GLY A 74 8.33 8.61 -3.46
N THR A 75 8.84 8.90 -4.66
CA THR A 75 9.62 10.10 -4.95
C THR A 75 8.83 11.41 -4.93
N GLU A 76 7.50 11.34 -4.89
CA GLU A 76 6.62 12.49 -4.64
C GLU A 76 6.57 12.88 -3.16
N PHE A 77 6.95 11.97 -2.24
CA PHE A 77 7.09 12.26 -0.82
C PHE A 77 8.53 12.62 -0.44
N ALA A 78 9.50 11.82 -0.86
CA ALA A 78 10.92 12.03 -0.58
C ALA A 78 11.82 11.30 -1.60
N PRO A 79 13.06 11.76 -1.84
CA PRO A 79 14.00 11.08 -2.73
C PRO A 79 14.24 9.61 -2.37
N THR A 80 14.24 9.29 -1.08
CA THR A 80 14.45 7.94 -0.52
C THR A 80 13.45 7.65 0.59
N ALA A 81 13.17 6.37 0.85
CA ALA A 81 12.12 5.98 1.80
C ALA A 81 12.43 6.41 3.25
N ASP A 82 13.71 6.36 3.66
CA ASP A 82 14.17 6.79 5.00
C ASP A 82 13.96 8.28 5.28
N GLN A 83 13.77 9.09 4.24
CA GLN A 83 13.48 10.52 4.33
C GLN A 83 11.99 10.83 4.35
N ALA A 84 11.13 9.84 4.10
CA ALA A 84 9.68 9.98 4.15
C ALA A 84 9.16 9.65 5.55
N SER A 85 8.06 10.28 5.94
CA SER A 85 7.35 9.91 7.16
C SER A 85 6.84 8.47 7.09
N ARG A 86 6.60 7.88 8.27
CA ARG A 86 5.98 6.57 8.42
C ARG A 86 4.72 6.43 7.58
N GLU A 87 3.81 7.38 7.66
CA GLU A 87 2.52 7.33 6.96
C GLU A 87 2.68 7.38 5.43
N GLN A 88 3.69 8.11 4.94
CA GLN A 88 4.01 8.14 3.51
C GLN A 88 4.63 6.82 3.05
N GLN A 89 5.51 6.22 3.86
CA GLN A 89 6.05 4.89 3.56
C GLN A 89 4.94 3.84 3.51
N ILE A 90 3.97 3.90 4.44
CA ILE A 90 2.79 3.03 4.45
C ILE A 90 1.95 3.22 3.18
N GLN A 91 1.73 4.45 2.72
CA GLN A 91 0.98 4.70 1.47
C GLN A 91 1.65 4.04 0.25
N VAL A 92 2.97 4.11 0.15
CA VAL A 92 3.72 3.43 -0.91
C VAL A 92 3.65 1.92 -0.73
N ALA A 93 3.71 1.43 0.52
CA ALA A 93 3.60 0.02 0.85
C ALA A 93 2.24 -0.58 0.49
N GLU A 94 1.14 0.15 0.69
CA GLU A 94 -0.20 -0.24 0.24
C GLU A 94 -0.26 -0.40 -1.28
N SER A 95 0.45 0.45 -2.04
CA SER A 95 0.55 0.33 -3.50
C SER A 95 1.34 -0.93 -3.92
N VAL A 96 2.42 -1.24 -3.20
CA VAL A 96 3.18 -2.49 -3.38
C VAL A 96 2.33 -3.70 -3.00
N LEU A 97 1.62 -3.66 -1.88
CA LEU A 97 0.76 -4.73 -1.39
C LEU A 97 -0.37 -5.03 -2.39
N ALA A 98 -0.99 -3.99 -2.96
CA ALA A 98 -2.04 -4.15 -3.96
C ALA A 98 -1.53 -4.78 -5.28
N SER A 99 -0.27 -4.55 -5.64
CA SER A 99 0.31 -5.03 -6.90
C SER A 99 1.01 -6.39 -6.79
N GLN A 100 1.68 -6.65 -5.67
CA GLN A 100 2.56 -7.82 -5.47
C GLN A 100 2.07 -8.76 -4.36
N GLY A 101 1.12 -8.31 -3.53
CA GLY A 101 0.70 -9.01 -2.33
C GLY A 101 1.75 -8.98 -1.22
N ALA A 102 1.43 -9.63 -0.09
CA ALA A 102 2.30 -9.66 1.09
C ALA A 102 3.65 -10.36 0.83
N GLY A 103 3.80 -11.07 -0.29
CA GLY A 103 5.05 -11.69 -0.73
C GLY A 103 6.19 -10.70 -1.04
N ALA A 104 5.89 -9.41 -1.17
CA ALA A 104 6.91 -8.36 -1.21
C ALA A 104 7.73 -8.27 0.09
N TRP A 105 7.17 -8.74 1.21
CA TRP A 105 7.85 -8.91 2.50
C TRP A 105 7.82 -10.41 2.88
N PRO A 106 8.65 -11.27 2.26
CA PRO A 106 8.48 -12.71 2.31
C PRO A 106 8.59 -13.33 3.70
N ASN A 107 9.33 -12.69 4.62
CA ASN A 107 9.51 -13.17 5.99
C ASN A 107 8.71 -12.37 7.03
N CYS A 108 8.42 -11.10 6.73
CA CYS A 108 7.82 -10.16 7.68
C CYS A 108 6.40 -9.73 7.32
N GLY A 109 5.89 -10.11 6.14
CA GLY A 109 4.60 -9.67 5.57
C GLY A 109 3.36 -10.36 6.14
N GLY A 110 3.51 -11.31 7.07
CA GLY A 110 2.40 -12.00 7.71
C GLY A 110 1.29 -11.07 8.27
N PRO A 111 1.62 -9.96 8.96
CA PRO A 111 0.63 -9.01 9.46
C PRO A 111 -0.23 -8.33 8.38
N VAL A 112 0.27 -8.25 7.13
CA VAL A 112 -0.42 -7.63 5.99
C VAL A 112 -0.94 -8.67 4.97
N ALA A 113 -0.79 -9.96 5.28
CA ALA A 113 -1.38 -11.05 4.52
C ALA A 113 -2.84 -11.23 5.01
N GLY A 114 -3.80 -10.83 4.17
CA GLY A 114 -5.24 -10.84 4.48
C GLY A 114 -5.84 -12.21 4.79
#